data_AF-A0A945ZKD2-F1
#
_entry.id   AF-A0A945ZKD2-F1
#
_cell.length_a   1.000
_cell.length_b   1.000
_cell.length_c   1.000
_cell.angle_alpha   90.00
_cell.angle_beta   90.00
_cell.angle_gamma   90.00
#
_symmetry.space_group_name_H-M   'P 1'
#
loop_
_entity.id
_entity.type
_entity.pdbx_description
1 polymer ?
#
loop_
_entity_poly.entity_id
_entity_poly.type
_entity_poly.pdbx_seq_one_letter_code
_entity_poly.pdbx_strand_id
1 'polypeptide(L)'
;MTYAELETELNITPAMIEKFHCMKTVSVPSAGLIIAPSDIEGMGVVTQTPRYIEEYIAVAVLNGDRTAYGRYLNHSDDPNAYVGIGPGYEMYIIMSRAVPKNTEVTIDYRIILEGGLNDNVEL
;
A
#
# COMPACT_ATOMS: atom_id res chain seq x y z
N MET A 1 -17.79 -2.68 4.36
CA MET A 1 -18.40 -1.54 3.67
C MET A 1 -18.91 -1.98 2.32
N THR A 2 -20.13 -1.59 1.97
CA THR A 2 -20.73 -1.77 0.65
C THR A 2 -20.26 -0.66 -0.31
N TYR A 3 -20.39 -0.86 -1.62
CA TYR A 3 -20.00 0.13 -2.63
C TYR A 3 -20.67 1.50 -2.42
N ALA A 4 -21.92 1.51 -1.93
CA ALA A 4 -22.65 2.73 -1.65
C ALA A 4 -22.06 3.55 -0.49
N GLU A 5 -21.41 2.89 0.48
CA GLU A 5 -20.78 3.53 1.64
C GLU A 5 -19.43 4.18 1.26
N LEU A 6 -18.68 3.58 0.32
CA LEU A 6 -17.43 4.14 -0.20
C LEU A 6 -17.65 5.42 -1.04
N GLU A 7 -18.77 5.52 -1.75
CA GLU A 7 -19.11 6.70 -2.57
C GLU A 7 -19.46 7.93 -1.72
N THR A 8 -20.14 7.74 -0.60
CA THR A 8 -20.69 8.84 0.21
C THR A 8 -19.71 9.38 1.25
N GLU A 9 -18.85 8.55 1.84
CA GLU A 9 -17.89 8.99 2.84
C GLU A 9 -16.55 9.44 2.24
N LEU A 10 -16.13 8.87 1.11
CA LEU A 10 -14.78 9.04 0.58
C LEU A 10 -14.74 9.67 -0.82
N ASN A 11 -15.90 10.01 -1.38
CA ASN A 11 -16.06 10.65 -2.70
C ASN A 11 -15.37 9.84 -3.84
N ILE A 12 -15.30 8.52 -3.70
CA ILE A 12 -14.72 7.62 -4.71
C ILE A 12 -15.80 7.20 -5.68
N THR A 13 -15.68 7.60 -6.94
CA THR A 13 -16.65 7.26 -7.99
C THR A 13 -16.47 5.82 -8.52
N PRO A 14 -17.51 5.17 -9.06
CA PRO A 14 -17.40 3.87 -9.72
C PRO A 14 -16.32 3.82 -10.81
N ALA A 15 -16.13 4.92 -11.54
CA ALA A 15 -15.10 5.03 -12.57
C ALA A 15 -13.67 5.03 -11.98
N MET A 16 -13.49 5.58 -10.77
CA MET A 16 -12.21 5.50 -10.05
C MET A 16 -11.95 4.07 -9.58
N ILE A 17 -12.98 3.38 -9.08
CA ILE A 17 -12.89 1.97 -8.70
C ILE A 17 -12.55 1.09 -9.91
N GLU A 18 -13.25 1.27 -11.02
CA GLU A 18 -13.00 0.54 -12.27
C GLU A 18 -11.59 0.80 -12.79
N LYS A 19 -11.12 2.06 -12.77
CA LYS A 19 -9.74 2.41 -13.09
C LYS A 19 -8.75 1.70 -12.18
N PHE A 20 -9.03 1.62 -10.88
CA PHE A 20 -8.21 0.85 -9.95
C PHE A 20 -8.14 -0.63 -10.36
N HIS A 21 -9.26 -1.24 -10.71
CA HIS A 21 -9.32 -2.66 -11.15
C HIS A 21 -8.61 -2.93 -12.49
N CYS A 22 -8.50 -1.94 -13.38
CA CYS A 22 -7.88 -2.10 -14.70
C CYS A 22 -6.36 -1.88 -14.77
N MET A 23 -5.72 -1.43 -13.68
CA MET A 23 -4.28 -1.16 -13.67
C MET A 23 -3.44 -2.43 -13.86
N LYS A 24 -2.44 -2.35 -14.74
CA LYS A 24 -1.54 -3.46 -15.07
C LYS A 24 -0.50 -3.63 -13.96
N THR A 25 -0.13 -4.87 -13.67
CA THR A 25 0.88 -5.16 -12.65
C THR A 25 2.29 -5.06 -13.23
N VAL A 26 3.11 -4.11 -12.73
CA VAL A 26 4.54 -4.02 -13.09
C VAL A 26 5.40 -4.64 -11.97
N SER A 27 6.37 -5.47 -12.34
CA SER A 27 7.32 -6.10 -11.39
C SER A 27 8.51 -5.17 -11.16
N VAL A 28 8.74 -4.80 -9.91
CA VAL A 28 9.93 -4.05 -9.45
C VAL A 28 10.63 -4.95 -8.44
N PRO A 29 11.94 -5.22 -8.54
CA PRO A 29 12.62 -6.06 -7.57
C PRO A 29 12.58 -5.38 -6.19
N SER A 30 11.94 -6.03 -5.21
CA SER A 30 12.20 -5.76 -3.80
C SER A 30 12.92 -6.97 -3.23
N ALA A 31 14.17 -6.79 -2.82
CA ALA A 31 14.92 -7.85 -2.19
C ALA A 31 14.24 -8.19 -0.86
N GLY A 32 13.66 -9.39 -0.73
CA GLY A 32 13.16 -9.91 0.55
C GLY A 32 11.68 -9.65 0.86
N LEU A 33 10.80 -9.50 -0.13
CA LEU A 33 9.35 -9.61 0.04
C LEU A 33 8.81 -10.75 -0.82
N ILE A 34 7.72 -11.38 -0.39
CA ILE A 34 6.94 -12.33 -1.19
C ILE A 34 5.45 -12.01 -1.09
N ILE A 35 4.68 -12.52 -2.05
CA ILE A 35 3.22 -12.57 -1.93
C ILE A 35 2.84 -13.97 -1.44
N ALA A 36 2.14 -14.05 -0.32
CA ALA A 36 1.73 -15.31 0.32
C ALA A 36 0.28 -15.21 0.83
N PRO A 37 -0.40 -16.34 1.12
CA PRO A 37 -1.70 -16.30 1.78
C PRO A 37 -1.65 -15.43 3.04
N SER A 38 -2.65 -14.57 3.21
CA SER A 38 -2.77 -13.65 4.33
C SER A 38 -3.69 -14.23 5.41
N ASP A 39 -3.38 -13.94 6.67
CA ASP A 39 -4.27 -14.24 7.81
C ASP A 39 -5.41 -13.20 7.93
N ILE A 40 -5.32 -12.10 7.18
CA ILE A 40 -6.32 -11.01 7.12
C ILE A 40 -7.31 -11.28 5.97
N GLU A 41 -6.83 -11.21 4.73
CA GLU A 41 -7.67 -11.42 3.55
C GLU A 41 -6.82 -11.86 2.34
N GLY A 42 -7.23 -12.95 1.68
CA GLY A 42 -6.68 -13.35 0.38
C GLY A 42 -5.17 -13.57 0.40
N MET A 43 -4.44 -12.66 -0.24
CA MET A 43 -2.98 -12.69 -0.33
C MET A 43 -2.41 -11.40 0.26
N GLY A 44 -1.27 -11.50 0.93
CA GLY A 44 -0.57 -10.40 1.59
C GLY A 44 0.87 -10.26 1.13
N VAL A 45 1.45 -9.08 1.36
CA VAL A 45 2.89 -8.83 1.20
C VAL A 45 3.62 -9.26 2.47
N VAL A 46 4.53 -10.22 2.38
CA VAL A 46 5.21 -10.81 3.54
C VAL A 46 6.73 -10.63 3.46
N THR A 47 7.33 -10.19 4.56
CA THR A 47 8.77 -10.01 4.69
C THR A 47 9.54 -11.34 4.70
N GLN A 48 10.66 -11.43 3.99
CA GLN A 48 11.58 -12.58 4.00
C GLN A 48 12.87 -12.32 4.81
N THR A 49 13.07 -11.08 5.23
CA THR A 49 14.14 -10.61 6.13
C THR A 49 13.54 -9.60 7.11
N PRO A 50 14.16 -9.36 8.28
CA PRO A 50 13.76 -8.25 9.14
C PRO A 50 13.76 -6.93 8.37
N ARG A 51 12.84 -6.03 8.74
CA ARG A 51 12.75 -4.67 8.21
C ARG A 51 12.86 -3.65 9.32
N TYR A 52 13.35 -2.48 8.95
CA TYR A 52 13.63 -1.39 9.89
C TYR A 52 12.69 -0.22 9.63
N ILE A 53 12.50 0.61 10.67
CA ILE A 53 11.73 1.85 10.57
C ILE A 53 12.30 2.77 9.47
N GLU A 54 11.43 3.48 8.75
CA GLU A 54 11.74 4.35 7.60
C GLU A 54 12.39 3.62 6.39
N GLU A 55 12.45 2.28 6.41
CA GLU A 55 12.99 1.53 5.28
C GLU A 55 12.00 1.53 4.10
N TYR A 56 12.50 1.91 2.91
CA TYR A 56 11.82 1.71 1.64
C TYR A 56 11.89 0.25 1.23
N ILE A 57 10.74 -0.44 1.23
CA ILE A 57 10.72 -1.89 1.00
C ILE A 57 10.16 -2.28 -0.37
N ALA A 58 9.32 -1.46 -0.99
CA ALA A 58 8.75 -1.73 -2.31
C ALA A 58 8.09 -0.49 -2.91
N VAL A 59 7.76 -0.58 -4.20
CA VAL A 59 6.89 0.38 -4.90
C VAL A 59 5.51 -0.24 -4.99
N ALA A 60 4.46 0.47 -4.55
CA ALA A 60 3.06 0.09 -4.66
C ALA A 60 2.43 0.54 -6.00
N VAL A 61 2.80 1.73 -6.50
CA VAL A 61 2.35 2.26 -7.80
C VAL A 61 3.54 2.82 -8.56
N LEU A 62 3.68 2.43 -9.82
CA LEU A 62 4.73 2.89 -10.72
C LEU A 62 4.11 3.28 -12.06
N ASN A 63 4.38 4.49 -12.57
CA ASN A 63 3.84 4.98 -13.84
C ASN A 63 2.29 4.90 -13.94
N GLY A 64 1.59 5.11 -12.81
CA GLY A 64 0.13 5.04 -12.75
C GLY A 64 -0.45 3.63 -12.70
N ASP A 65 0.39 2.60 -12.58
CA ASP A 65 0.02 1.19 -12.53
C ASP A 65 0.36 0.59 -11.14
N ARG A 66 -0.57 -0.17 -10.54
CA ARG A 66 -0.32 -0.91 -9.29
C ARG A 66 0.69 -2.02 -9.52
N THR A 67 1.73 -2.09 -8.71
CA THR A 67 2.64 -3.24 -8.70
C THR A 67 1.99 -4.45 -7.99
N ALA A 68 2.67 -5.59 -7.98
CA ALA A 68 2.20 -6.75 -7.20
C ALA A 68 2.10 -6.42 -5.72
N TYR A 69 3.05 -5.63 -5.19
CA TYR A 69 3.05 -5.22 -3.80
C TYR A 69 1.91 -4.23 -3.50
N GLY A 70 1.59 -3.32 -4.41
CA GLY A 70 0.43 -2.43 -4.24
C GLY A 70 -0.92 -3.14 -4.41
N ARG A 71 -0.97 -4.27 -5.14
CA ARG A 71 -2.20 -5.06 -5.34
C ARG A 71 -2.57 -5.90 -4.12
N TYR A 72 -1.57 -6.43 -3.42
CA TYR A 72 -1.74 -7.37 -2.30
C TYR A 72 -1.31 -6.77 -0.95
N LEU A 73 -1.10 -5.46 -0.88
CA LEU A 73 -0.90 -4.77 0.39
C LEU A 73 -2.22 -4.79 1.14
N ASN A 74 -2.23 -5.27 2.38
CA ASN A 74 -3.45 -5.37 3.16
C ASN A 74 -3.59 -4.20 4.14
N HIS A 75 -4.81 -4.03 4.62
CA HIS A 75 -5.17 -2.99 5.59
C HIS A 75 -5.20 -3.56 7.02
N SER A 76 -4.76 -2.75 7.99
CA SER A 76 -4.87 -3.02 9.42
C SER A 76 -5.14 -1.72 10.19
N ASP A 77 -5.86 -1.82 11.31
CA ASP A 77 -6.01 -0.72 12.30
C ASP A 77 -4.72 -0.45 13.09
N ASP A 78 -3.79 -1.41 13.10
CA ASP A 78 -2.45 -1.28 13.66
C ASP A 78 -1.42 -1.56 12.54
N PRO A 79 -1.23 -0.62 11.61
CA PRO A 79 -0.36 -0.82 10.44
C PRO A 79 1.12 -0.86 10.82
N ASN A 80 1.94 -1.50 10.00
CA ASN A 80 3.40 -1.48 10.16
C ASN A 80 4.14 -0.79 9.01
N ALA A 81 3.40 -0.26 8.04
CA ALA A 81 3.91 0.56 6.96
C ALA A 81 2.96 1.73 6.64
N TYR A 82 3.44 2.65 5.81
CA TYR A 82 2.67 3.71 5.18
C TYR A 82 3.12 3.89 3.73
N VAL A 83 2.39 4.73 2.98
CA VAL A 83 2.71 5.04 1.58
C VAL A 83 3.25 6.46 1.47
N GLY A 84 4.47 6.60 0.95
CA GLY A 84 5.04 7.88 0.55
C GLY A 84 4.83 8.13 -0.95
N ILE A 85 4.66 9.39 -1.36
CA ILE A 85 4.48 9.77 -2.77
C ILE A 85 5.75 10.44 -3.32
N GLY A 86 6.24 9.91 -4.44
CA GLY A 86 7.36 10.48 -5.18
C GLY A 86 6.97 11.63 -6.10
N PRO A 87 7.96 12.35 -6.65
CA PRO A 87 7.73 13.47 -7.56
C PRO A 87 7.03 13.07 -8.88
N GLY A 88 7.10 11.80 -9.27
CA GLY A 88 6.41 11.25 -10.44
C GLY A 88 5.07 10.58 -10.11
N TYR A 89 4.52 10.81 -8.92
CA TYR A 89 3.33 10.14 -8.38
C TYR A 89 3.50 8.62 -8.17
N GLU A 90 4.73 8.13 -8.09
CA GLU A 90 5.00 6.78 -7.60
C GLU A 90 4.62 6.69 -6.13
N MET A 91 4.05 5.55 -5.75
CA MET A 91 3.72 5.27 -4.36
C MET A 91 4.73 4.26 -3.81
N TYR A 92 5.47 4.64 -2.77
CA TYR A 92 6.47 3.80 -2.11
C TYR A 92 5.93 3.28 -0.79
N ILE A 93 6.18 2.00 -0.50
CA ILE A 93 5.84 1.37 0.78
C ILE A 93 7.03 1.57 1.71
N ILE A 94 6.79 2.26 2.82
CA ILE A 94 7.80 2.64 3.81
C ILE A 94 7.37 2.09 5.17
N MET A 95 8.30 1.48 5.90
CA MET A 95 8.01 0.89 7.21
C MET A 95 7.81 1.97 8.28
N SER A 96 6.70 1.92 9.02
CA SER A 96 6.44 2.81 10.16
C SER A 96 7.07 2.31 11.46
N ARG A 97 7.49 1.04 11.50
CA ARG A 97 8.20 0.40 12.60
C ARG A 97 8.97 -0.81 12.14
N ALA A 98 9.97 -1.20 12.92
CA ALA A 98 10.72 -2.42 12.66
C ALA A 98 9.84 -3.66 12.84
N VAL A 99 10.00 -4.65 11.94
CA VAL A 99 9.28 -5.93 12.00
C VAL A 99 10.23 -7.10 11.73
N PRO A 100 9.98 -8.28 12.33
CA PRO A 100 10.77 -9.47 12.02
C PRO A 100 10.44 -10.02 10.63
N LYS A 101 11.28 -10.96 10.16
CA LYS A 101 10.97 -11.82 9.01
C LYS A 101 9.61 -12.51 9.21
N ASN A 102 8.92 -12.82 8.12
CA ASN A 102 7.61 -13.48 8.06
C ASN A 102 6.48 -12.65 8.67
N THR A 103 6.63 -11.33 8.68
CA THR A 103 5.56 -10.40 9.05
C THR A 103 4.83 -9.93 7.80
N GLU A 104 3.51 -9.93 7.84
CA GLU A 104 2.67 -9.31 6.83
C GLU A 104 2.76 -7.78 6.93
N VAL A 105 3.01 -7.14 5.79
CA VAL A 105 3.09 -5.68 5.68
C VAL A 105 1.68 -5.13 5.50
N THR A 106 1.30 -4.20 6.37
CA THR A 106 -0.05 -3.62 6.38
C THR A 106 0.00 -2.10 6.50
N ILE A 107 -0.99 -1.44 5.90
CA ILE A 107 -1.14 0.03 5.92
C ILE A 107 -2.52 0.43 6.45
N ASP A 108 -2.70 1.69 6.84
CA ASP A 108 -4.02 2.24 7.12
C ASP A 108 -4.59 2.91 5.86
N TYR A 109 -5.67 2.36 5.30
CA TYR A 109 -6.33 2.92 4.12
C TYR A 109 -7.07 4.22 4.44
N ARG A 110 -7.53 4.43 5.67
CA ARG A 110 -8.28 5.65 6.05
C ARG A 110 -7.41 6.89 5.91
N ILE A 111 -6.13 6.79 6.24
CA ILE A 111 -5.16 7.88 6.06
C ILE A 111 -5.00 8.25 4.57
N ILE A 112 -5.15 7.29 3.66
CA ILE A 112 -5.08 7.51 2.21
C ILE A 112 -6.40 8.11 1.68
N LEU A 113 -7.54 7.82 2.34
CA LEU A 113 -8.89 8.09 1.85
C LEU A 113 -9.54 9.35 2.46
N GLU A 114 -9.26 9.68 3.73
CA GLU A 114 -9.86 10.81 4.47
C GLU A 114 -9.22 12.19 4.16
N GLY A 115 -8.16 12.21 3.35
CA GLY A 115 -7.56 13.43 2.82
C GLY A 115 -6.20 13.76 3.43
N GLY A 116 -5.28 14.19 2.57
CA GLY A 116 -4.03 14.82 2.99
C GLY A 116 -2.80 13.98 2.67
N LEU A 117 -2.36 14.06 1.41
CA LEU A 117 -0.93 14.26 1.20
C LEU A 117 -0.55 15.47 2.05
N ASN A 118 0.03 15.23 3.22
CA ASN A 118 0.65 16.30 3.96
C ASN A 118 1.80 16.80 3.08
N ASP A 119 1.55 17.89 2.36
CA ASP A 119 2.56 18.75 1.72
C ASP A 119 3.55 19.37 2.74
N ASN A 120 3.62 18.83 3.96
CA ASN A 120 4.39 19.32 5.09
C ASN A 120 5.30 18.24 5.71
N VAL A 121 5.86 17.34 4.90
CA VAL A 121 7.16 16.77 5.25
C VAL A 121 8.20 17.77 4.73
N GLU A 122 8.53 18.76 5.58
CA GLU A 122 9.74 19.57 5.37
C GLU A 122 10.94 18.61 5.29
N LEU A 123 11.58 18.57 4.13
CA LEU A 123 12.96 18.12 3.95
C LEU A 123 13.90 19.31 4.16
#